data_AF-A0A2M7ZMC7-F1
#
_entry.id   AF-A0A2M7ZMC7-F1
#
_cell.length_a   1.000
_cell.length_b   1.000
_cell.length_c   1.000
_cell.angle_alpha   90.00
_cell.angle_beta   90.00
_cell.angle_gamma   90.00
#
_symmetry.space_group_name_H-M   'P 1'
#
loop_
_entity.id
_entity.type
_entity.pdbx_description
1 polymer ?
#
loop_
_entity_poly.entity_id
_entity_poly.type
_entity_poly.pdbx_seq_one_letter_code
_entity_poly.pdbx_strand_id
1 'polypeptide(L)'
;MNISYCNEEMLYAGADYSPSKDNKRLTTQLNRIYECMKDGKWRTLSEIAYITDAPESSVSAQLRNLRKERFGGHTVERKSRGQREKGLFEYQLILNNT
;
A
#
# COMPACT_ATOMS: atom_id res chain seq x y z
N MET A 1 -16.07 39.14 -14.28
CA MET A 1 -16.36 38.40 -13.03
C MET A 1 -15.59 37.09 -13.12
N ASN A 2 -14.33 37.10 -12.68
CA ASN A 2 -13.42 35.95 -12.75
C ASN A 2 -13.34 35.31 -11.37
N ILE A 3 -13.78 34.06 -11.25
CA ILE A 3 -13.52 33.27 -10.05
C ILE A 3 -12.21 32.53 -10.29
N SER A 4 -11.18 33.00 -9.59
CA SER A 4 -9.86 32.39 -9.50
C SER A 4 -9.97 31.09 -8.70
N TYR A 5 -9.53 29.97 -9.26
CA TYR A 5 -9.37 28.72 -8.52
C TYR A 5 -8.23 28.89 -7.50
N CYS A 6 -8.55 28.74 -6.21
CA CYS A 6 -7.55 28.71 -5.14
C CYS A 6 -6.91 27.32 -5.04
N ASN A 7 -5.58 27.32 -5.03
CA ASN A 7 -4.66 26.20 -4.85
C ASN A 7 -4.83 25.54 -3.48
N GLU A 8 -4.89 24.21 -3.44
CA GLU A 8 -4.80 23.47 -2.16
C GLU A 8 -4.28 22.03 -2.27
N GLU A 9 -3.22 21.77 -3.06
CA GLU A 9 -2.46 20.52 -2.93
C GLU A 9 -0.96 20.79 -2.86
N MET A 10 -0.49 21.15 -1.66
CA MET A 10 0.94 21.32 -1.39
C MET A 10 1.35 20.83 0.00
N LEU A 11 0.97 19.60 0.38
CA LEU A 11 1.53 18.97 1.59
C LEU A 11 1.98 17.53 1.34
N TYR A 12 3.30 17.33 1.48
CA TYR A 12 4.07 16.08 1.51
C TYR A 12 4.48 15.46 0.16
N ALA A 13 5.11 16.25 -0.70
CA ALA A 13 6.04 15.70 -1.69
C ALA A 13 7.42 15.57 -1.04
N GLY A 14 7.80 14.34 -0.64
CA GLY A 14 9.21 14.01 -0.45
C GLY A 14 9.96 14.36 -1.75
N ALA A 15 11.10 15.03 -1.62
CA ALA A 15 11.80 15.79 -2.66
C ALA A 15 12.33 15.00 -3.88
N ASP A 16 11.86 13.76 -4.08
CA ASP A 16 12.24 12.87 -5.19
C ASP A 16 11.06 12.45 -6.09
N TYR A 17 9.88 13.05 -5.91
CA TYR A 17 8.71 12.72 -6.72
C TYR A 17 8.86 13.22 -8.17
N SER A 18 9.15 12.30 -9.09
CA SER A 18 9.24 12.55 -10.53
C SER A 18 8.13 11.77 -11.26
N PRO A 19 7.03 12.43 -11.70
CA PRO A 19 5.79 11.77 -12.16
C PRO A 19 5.95 10.74 -13.29
N SER A 20 6.97 10.88 -14.14
CA SER A 20 7.21 10.02 -15.30
C SER A 20 8.00 8.75 -14.98
N LYS A 21 8.87 8.77 -13.95
CA LYS A 21 9.67 7.61 -13.53
C LYS A 21 9.00 6.83 -12.40
N ASP A 22 8.29 7.52 -11.51
CA ASP A 22 7.61 6.88 -10.37
C ASP A 22 6.34 6.11 -10.78
N ASN A 23 5.65 6.51 -11.86
CA ASN A 23 4.49 5.78 -12.38
C ASN A 23 4.81 4.39 -12.96
N LYS A 24 6.07 4.09 -13.32
CA LYS A 24 6.47 2.72 -13.66
C LYS A 24 6.93 1.95 -12.42
N ARG A 25 7.75 2.57 -11.57
CA ARG A 25 8.38 1.90 -10.41
C ARG A 25 7.41 1.64 -9.26
N LEU A 26 6.60 2.62 -8.85
CA LEU A 26 5.58 2.46 -7.80
C LEU A 26 4.51 1.46 -8.22
N THR A 27 4.15 1.45 -9.50
CA THR A 27 3.24 0.45 -10.07
C THR A 27 3.86 -0.95 -10.04
N THR A 28 5.18 -1.08 -10.21
CA THR A 28 5.85 -2.39 -10.12
C THR A 28 5.93 -2.92 -8.69
N GLN A 29 6.19 -2.06 -7.69
CA GLN A 29 6.22 -2.48 -6.29
C GLN A 29 4.82 -2.80 -5.75
N LEU A 30 3.84 -1.93 -6.03
CA LEU A 30 2.44 -2.16 -5.69
C LEU A 30 1.94 -3.47 -6.34
N ASN A 31 2.25 -3.71 -7.62
CA ASN A 31 1.87 -4.95 -8.30
C ASN A 31 2.52 -6.17 -7.67
N ARG A 32 3.82 -6.14 -7.31
CA ARG A 32 4.48 -7.25 -6.61
C ARG A 32 3.79 -7.58 -5.27
N ILE A 33 3.44 -6.56 -4.50
CA ILE A 33 2.74 -6.72 -3.22
C ILE A 33 1.32 -7.24 -3.43
N TYR A 34 0.61 -6.70 -4.42
CA TYR A 34 -0.71 -7.19 -4.81
C TYR A 34 -0.67 -8.68 -5.21
N GLU A 35 0.23 -9.06 -6.10
CA GLU A 35 0.41 -10.45 -6.55
C GLU A 35 0.79 -11.38 -5.40
N CYS A 36 1.60 -10.91 -4.44
CA CYS A 36 1.92 -11.65 -3.22
C CYS A 36 0.70 -11.85 -2.30
N MET A 37 -0.15 -10.83 -2.18
CA MET A 37 -1.23 -10.81 -1.18
C MET A 37 -2.58 -11.27 -1.72
N LYS A 38 -2.80 -11.30 -3.03
CA LYS A 38 -4.07 -11.68 -3.67
C LYS A 38 -4.48 -13.13 -3.40
N ASP A 39 -3.56 -13.98 -2.92
CA ASP A 39 -3.87 -15.33 -2.47
C ASP A 39 -4.63 -15.38 -1.13
N GLY A 40 -4.83 -14.21 -0.50
CA GLY A 40 -5.62 -14.09 0.72
C GLY A 40 -4.99 -14.75 1.93
N LYS A 41 -3.68 -15.02 1.95
CA LYS A 41 -3.03 -15.55 3.16
C LYS A 41 -2.62 -14.44 4.12
N TRP A 42 -2.68 -14.76 5.41
CA TRP A 42 -2.15 -13.91 6.48
C TRP A 42 -0.62 -13.87 6.43
N ARG A 43 -0.05 -12.67 6.39
CA ARG A 43 1.40 -12.45 6.41
C ARG A 43 1.79 -11.24 7.24
N THR A 44 2.95 -11.26 7.87
CA THR A 44 3.53 -10.08 8.53
C THR A 44 4.14 -9.11 7.51
N LEU A 45 4.41 -7.87 7.92
CA LEU A 45 5.15 -6.93 7.07
C LEU A 45 6.52 -7.47 6.66
N SER A 46 7.22 -8.11 7.58
CA SER A 46 8.52 -8.74 7.33
C SER A 46 8.46 -9.86 6.28
N GLU A 47 7.43 -10.71 6.33
CA GLU A 47 7.24 -11.79 5.35
C GLU A 47 6.94 -11.22 3.96
N ILE A 48 6.07 -10.21 3.87
CA ILE A 48 5.75 -9.57 2.60
C ILE A 48 6.97 -8.84 2.04
N ALA A 49 7.71 -8.13 2.89
CA ALA A 49 8.93 -7.42 2.54
C ALA A 49 9.97 -8.37 1.95
N TYR A 50 10.18 -9.52 2.58
CA TYR A 50 11.08 -10.56 2.11
C TYR A 50 10.65 -11.14 0.75
N ILE A 51 9.36 -11.47 0.57
CA ILE A 51 8.84 -12.06 -0.67
C ILE A 51 8.91 -11.07 -1.84
N THR A 52 8.63 -9.80 -1.58
CA THR A 52 8.47 -8.78 -2.63
C THR A 52 9.74 -7.98 -2.90
N ASP A 53 10.81 -8.24 -2.14
CA ASP A 53 12.06 -7.48 -2.12
C ASP A 53 11.79 -5.97 -1.96
N ALA A 54 11.03 -5.63 -0.92
CA ALA A 54 10.60 -4.27 -0.64
C ALA A 54 10.75 -3.94 0.86
N PRO A 55 11.16 -2.71 1.23
CA PRO A 55 11.21 -2.30 2.62
C PRO A 55 9.83 -2.37 3.29
N GLU A 56 9.77 -2.76 4.58
CA GLU A 56 8.49 -2.86 5.31
C GLU A 56 7.69 -1.55 5.32
N SER A 57 8.37 -0.40 5.38
CA SER A 57 7.75 0.92 5.28
C SER A 57 7.02 1.12 3.95
N SER A 58 7.62 0.64 2.86
CA SER A 58 7.00 0.64 1.53
C SER A 58 5.82 -0.33 1.49
N VAL A 59 5.96 -1.54 2.03
CA VAL A 59 4.87 -2.52 2.10
C VAL A 59 3.66 -1.93 2.82
N SER A 60 3.86 -1.32 3.98
CA SER A 60 2.79 -0.66 4.74
C SER A 60 2.08 0.43 3.93
N ALA A 61 2.84 1.28 3.23
CA ALA A 61 2.28 2.31 2.37
C ALA A 61 1.47 1.71 1.19
N GLN A 62 1.96 0.63 0.57
CA GLN A 62 1.27 -0.02 -0.54
C GLN A 62 0.01 -0.79 -0.11
N LEU A 63 0.02 -1.46 1.04
CA LEU A 63 -1.19 -2.05 1.63
C LEU A 63 -2.28 -0.98 1.87
N ARG A 64 -1.88 0.23 2.29
CA ARG A 64 -2.82 1.37 2.38
C ARG A 64 -3.32 1.81 1.00
N ASN A 65 -2.48 1.76 -0.04
CA ASN A 65 -2.89 2.10 -1.40
C ASN A 65 -3.92 1.10 -1.96
N LEU A 66 -3.77 -0.20 -1.72
CA LEU A 66 -4.73 -1.23 -2.19
C LEU A 66 -6.18 -0.99 -1.74
N ARG A 67 -6.39 -0.24 -0.65
CA ARG A 67 -7.73 0.16 -0.17
C ARG A 67 -8.38 1.29 -0.95
N LYS A 68 -7.64 2.04 -1.75
CA LYS A 68 -8.18 3.17 -2.53
C LYS A 68 -8.88 2.62 -3.78
N GLU A 69 -10.01 3.22 -4.15
CA GLU A 69 -10.80 2.82 -5.33
C GLU A 69 -9.96 2.73 -6.61
N ARG A 70 -9.08 3.72 -6.84
CA ARG A 70 -8.18 3.74 -8.02
C ARG A 70 -7.22 2.55 -8.12
N PHE A 71 -7.08 1.77 -7.05
CA PHE A 71 -6.22 0.57 -6.98
C PHE A 71 -7.02 -0.71 -6.68
N GLY A 72 -8.34 -0.68 -6.91
CA GLY A 72 -9.23 -1.85 -6.75
C GLY A 72 -10.11 -1.81 -5.51
N GLY A 73 -9.96 -0.82 -4.62
CA GLY A 73 -10.84 -0.66 -3.46
C GLY A 73 -10.90 -1.90 -2.56
N HIS A 74 -9.79 -2.60 -2.40
CA HIS A 74 -9.73 -3.87 -1.67
C HIS A 74 -9.78 -3.66 -0.16
N THR A 75 -10.10 -4.72 0.59
CA THR A 75 -10.04 -4.70 2.05
C THR A 75 -8.73 -5.30 2.54
N VAL A 76 -8.05 -4.62 3.46
CA VAL A 76 -6.85 -5.15 4.13
C VAL A 76 -7.15 -5.32 5.60
N GLU A 77 -7.32 -6.57 6.01
CA GLU A 77 -7.53 -6.94 7.41
C GLU A 77 -6.22 -6.96 8.18
N ARG A 78 -6.30 -6.76 9.49
CA ARG A 78 -5.13 -6.77 10.39
C ARG A 78 -5.48 -7.46 11.71
N LYS A 79 -4.65 -8.40 12.14
CA LYS A 79 -4.74 -9.01 13.49
C LYS A 79 -3.37 -9.21 14.13
N SER A 80 -3.37 -9.41 15.45
CA SER A 80 -2.17 -9.79 16.19
C SER A 80 -1.76 -11.21 15.84
N ARG A 81 -0.48 -11.44 15.58
CA ARG A 81 0.09 -12.77 15.38
C ARG A 81 0.50 -13.34 16.72
N GLY A 82 -0.28 -14.30 17.22
CA GLY A 82 -0.07 -14.91 18.53
C GLY A 82 -0.40 -13.96 19.69
N GLN A 83 0.41 -14.00 20.75
CA GLN A 83 0.18 -13.20 21.97
C GLN A 83 0.32 -11.70 21.69
N ARG A 84 -0.70 -10.93 22.08
CA ARG A 84 -0.79 -9.47 21.86
C ARG A 84 0.38 -8.70 22.46
N GLU A 85 0.98 -9.22 23.52
CA GLU A 85 2.15 -8.63 24.19
C GLU A 85 3.40 -8.58 23.31
N LYS A 86 3.50 -9.46 22.30
CA LYS A 86 4.62 -9.47 21.34
C LYS A 86 4.51 -8.38 20.28
N GLY A 87 3.36 -7.71 20.15
CA GLY A 87 3.15 -6.58 19.23
C GLY A 87 3.24 -6.90 17.74
N LEU A 88 3.39 -8.17 17.35
CA LEU A 88 3.51 -8.57 15.94
C LEU A 88 2.13 -8.61 15.29
N PHE A 89 1.97 -7.98 14.12
CA PHE A 89 0.74 -7.98 13.35
C PHE A 89 0.90 -8.70 12.02
N GLU A 90 -0.17 -9.36 11.59
CA GLU A 90 -0.33 -9.94 10.27
C GLU A 90 -1.51 -9.31 9.53
N TYR A 91 -1.41 -9.33 8.21
CA TYR A 91 -2.29 -8.66 7.28
C TYR A 91 -2.82 -9.67 6.27
N GLN A 92 -4.04 -9.47 5.80
CA GLN A 92 -4.67 -10.27 4.75
C GLN A 92 -5.35 -9.33 3.76
N LEU A 93 -5.18 -9.59 2.47
CA LEU A 93 -5.91 -8.87 1.42
C LEU A 93 -7.17 -9.67 1.04
N ILE A 94 -8.30 -8.99 1.09
CA ILE A 94 -9.59 -9.48 0.59
C ILE A 94 -9.88 -8.70 -0.68
N LEU A 95 -9.90 -9.41 -1.81
CA LEU A 95 -10.20 -8.81 -3.10
C LEU A 95 -11.65 -8.33 -3.12
N ASN A 96 -11.84 -7.14 -3.67
CA ASN A 96 -13.15 -6.63 -3.99
C ASN A 96 -13.51 -7.14 -5.38
N ASN A 97 -14.55 -7.96 -5.50
CA ASN A 97 -15.08 -8.39 -6.80
C ASN A 97 -15.96 -7.27 -7.35
N THR A 98 -15.35 -6.25 -7.95
CA THR A 98 -16.08 -5.25 -8.74
C THR A 98 -16.15 -5.69 -10.20
#